data_AF-A0AAU2MRH5-F1
#
_entry.id   AF-A0AAU2MRH5-F1
#
_cell.length_a   1.000
_cell.length_b   1.000
_cell.length_c   1.000
_cell.angle_alpha   90.00
_cell.angle_beta   90.00
_cell.angle_gamma   90.00
#
_symmetry.space_group_name_H-M   'P 1'
#
loop_
_entity.id
_entity.type
_entity.pdbx_description
1 polymer ?
#
loop_
_entity_poly.entity_id
_entity_poly.type
_entity_poly.pdbx_seq_one_letter_code
_entity_poly.pdbx_strand_id
1 'polypeptide(L)'
;MSAVLYDPEALLAEELPLDRAPMMALVDAMLARKDASGLRAGDCAQIALLLTGHARIVAAEVSRHVEALPKNSKLRPVAEQVLQEAERRLSVTSQTTLAHAQQRARLVRALYRALDQLDKARPVSS
;
A
#
# COMPACT_ATOMS: atom_id res chain seq x y z
N MET A 1 -8.36 11.55 23.09
CA MET A 1 -7.69 10.23 23.22
C MET A 1 -8.27 9.34 22.14
N SER A 2 -7.57 9.11 21.03
CA SER A 2 -8.05 8.24 19.95
C SER A 2 -7.34 6.90 20.05
N ALA A 3 -8.10 5.83 20.33
CA ALA A 3 -7.57 4.48 20.39
C ALA A 3 -7.31 4.00 18.96
N VAL A 4 -6.05 3.65 18.65
CA VAL A 4 -5.70 2.99 17.39
C VAL A 4 -6.05 1.51 17.55
N LEU A 5 -7.16 1.08 16.95
CA LEU A 5 -7.59 -0.31 16.96
C LEU A 5 -6.74 -1.08 15.94
N TYR A 6 -5.95 -2.05 16.41
CA TYR A 6 -5.21 -2.97 15.56
C TYR A 6 -6.16 -4.08 15.10
N ASP A 7 -6.49 -4.08 13.80
CA ASP A 7 -7.29 -5.13 13.14
C ASP A 7 -6.33 -6.07 12.37
N PRO A 8 -5.90 -7.19 12.98
CA PRO A 8 -4.98 -8.13 12.33
C PRO A 8 -5.62 -8.91 11.19
N GLU A 9 -6.95 -9.01 11.15
CA GLU A 9 -7.72 -9.84 10.22
C GLU A 9 -8.28 -9.02 9.03
N ALA A 10 -8.13 -7.69 9.06
CA ALA A 10 -8.68 -6.76 8.06
C ALA A 10 -10.21 -6.90 7.85
N LEU A 11 -10.93 -7.34 8.89
CA LEU A 11 -12.39 -7.51 8.88
C LEU A 11 -13.15 -6.17 8.74
N LEU A 12 -12.49 -5.03 9.00
CA LEU A 12 -13.06 -3.69 8.83
C LEU A 12 -12.89 -3.11 7.41
N ALA A 13 -12.43 -3.90 6.43
CA ALA A 13 -12.13 -3.44 5.08
C ALA A 13 -13.36 -3.20 4.17
N GLU A 14 -14.58 -3.20 4.70
CA GLU A 14 -15.77 -2.98 3.86
C GLU A 14 -16.03 -1.51 3.50
N GLU A 15 -15.65 -0.52 4.33
CA GLU A 15 -15.82 0.89 3.95
C GLU A 15 -15.01 1.82 4.87
N LEU A 16 -13.69 1.85 4.69
CA LEU A 16 -12.89 2.98 5.12
C LEU A 16 -12.37 3.64 3.84
N PRO A 17 -12.71 4.91 3.55
CA PRO A 17 -11.95 5.62 2.54
C PRO A 17 -10.52 5.58 3.04
N LEU A 18 -9.64 4.88 2.31
CA LEU A 18 -8.21 4.95 2.55
C LEU A 18 -7.88 6.43 2.58
N ASP A 19 -7.63 7.01 3.75
CA ASP A 19 -7.26 8.42 3.80
C ASP A 19 -5.86 8.51 3.20
N ARG A 20 -5.85 8.70 1.89
CA ARG A 20 -4.68 8.59 1.03
C ARG A 20 -3.70 9.69 1.41
N ALA A 21 -4.18 10.86 1.81
CA ALA A 21 -3.33 12.01 2.08
C ALA A 21 -2.41 11.77 3.29
N PRO A 22 -2.90 11.40 4.49
CA PRO A 22 -2.04 11.02 5.62
C PRO A 22 -1.12 9.85 5.31
N MET A 23 -1.61 8.83 4.59
CA MET A 23 -0.76 7.69 4.25
C MET A 23 0.37 8.07 3.31
N MET A 24 0.09 8.88 2.29
CA MET A 24 1.11 9.35 1.35
C MET A 24 2.09 10.32 2.03
N ALA A 25 1.64 11.14 2.98
CA ALA A 25 2.54 11.97 3.80
C ALA A 25 3.49 11.11 4.64
N LEU A 26 3.01 10.02 5.25
CA LEU A 26 3.86 9.05 5.96
C LEU A 26 4.83 8.36 5.00
N VAL A 27 4.37 7.92 3.82
CA VAL A 27 5.23 7.33 2.77
C VAL A 27 6.36 8.30 2.41
N ASP A 28 6.04 9.55 2.12
CA ASP A 28 7.03 10.55 1.74
C ASP A 28 8.02 10.84 2.89
N ALA A 29 7.52 10.94 4.13
CA ALA A 29 8.38 11.09 5.30
C ALA A 29 9.35 9.91 5.48
N MET A 30 8.89 8.67 5.28
CA MET A 30 9.73 7.48 5.39
C MET A 30 10.77 7.42 4.27
N LEU A 31 10.40 7.79 3.04
CA LEU A 31 11.30 7.81 1.89
C LEU A 31 12.34 8.94 1.97
N ALA A 32 12.03 10.06 2.61
CA ALA A 32 12.94 11.18 2.80
C ALA A 32 13.99 10.94 3.89
N ARG A 33 13.73 10.03 4.84
CA ARG A 33 14.67 9.69 5.92
C ARG A 33 15.94 9.03 5.37
N LYS A 34 17.10 9.54 5.81
CA LYS A 34 18.44 9.00 5.44
C LYS A 34 18.93 7.93 6.39
N ASP A 35 18.56 8.04 7.67
CA ASP A 35 18.96 7.12 8.74
C ASP A 35 17.86 7.01 9.81
N ALA A 36 18.07 6.10 10.76
CA ALA A 36 17.14 5.82 11.84
C ALA A 36 17.29 6.80 13.03
N SER A 37 18.01 7.92 12.88
CA SER A 37 18.17 8.88 13.98
C SER A 37 16.79 9.39 14.46
N GLY A 38 16.62 9.36 15.78
CA GLY A 38 15.37 9.74 16.43
C GLY A 38 14.19 8.81 16.18
N LEU A 39 14.37 7.65 15.52
CA LEU A 39 13.32 6.66 15.30
C LEU A 39 13.65 5.37 16.06
N ARG A 40 12.80 4.98 17.01
CA ARG A 40 13.03 3.75 17.78
C ARG A 40 12.73 2.53 16.90
N ALA A 41 13.39 1.40 17.20
CA ALA A 41 13.14 0.15 16.49
C ALA A 41 11.66 -0.30 16.59
N GLY A 42 10.99 0.00 17.71
CA GLY A 42 9.55 -0.22 17.88
C GLY A 42 8.70 0.63 16.93
N ASP A 43 9.07 1.90 16.74
CA ASP A 43 8.38 2.81 15.81
C ASP A 43 8.56 2.33 14.36
N CYS A 44 9.77 1.88 13.98
CA CYS A 44 10.03 1.26 12.67
C CYS A 44 9.10 0.06 12.43
N ALA A 45 8.96 -0.82 13.43
CA ALA A 45 8.10 -2.00 13.33
C ALA A 45 6.62 -1.60 13.19
N GLN A 46 6.16 -0.64 14.00
CA GLN A 46 4.78 -0.17 13.96
C GLN A 46 4.45 0.50 12.62
N ILE A 47 5.36 1.34 12.11
CA ILE A 47 5.22 1.97 10.79
C ILE A 47 5.20 0.91 9.68
N ALA A 48 6.08 -0.09 9.75
CA ALA A 48 6.11 -1.17 8.77
C ALA A 48 4.79 -1.98 8.78
N LEU A 49 4.23 -2.26 9.96
CA LEU A 49 2.93 -2.93 10.09
C LEU A 49 1.80 -2.09 9.50
N LEU A 50 1.75 -0.80 9.83
CA LEU A 50 0.76 0.13 9.29
C LEU A 50 0.82 0.17 7.75
N LEU A 51 2.02 0.35 7.18
CA LEU A 51 2.22 0.36 5.73
C LEU A 51 1.88 -1.00 5.08
N THR A 52 2.09 -2.11 5.80
CA THR A 52 1.72 -3.46 5.33
C THR A 52 0.21 -3.63 5.26
N GLY A 53 -0.52 -3.25 6.30
CA GLY A 53 -1.98 -3.28 6.31
C GLY A 53 -2.56 -2.43 5.17
N HIS A 54 -2.05 -1.21 5.02
CA HIS A 54 -2.48 -0.32 3.95
C HIS A 54 -2.17 -0.85 2.55
N ALA A 55 -0.97 -1.43 2.36
CA ALA A 55 -0.60 -2.05 1.08
C ALA A 55 -1.56 -3.20 0.70
N ARG A 56 -2.02 -4.01 1.67
CA ARG A 56 -3.01 -5.07 1.42
C ARG A 56 -4.33 -4.51 0.92
N ILE A 57 -4.84 -3.45 1.56
CA ILE A 57 -6.09 -2.81 1.16
C ILE A 57 -5.97 -2.23 -0.27
N VAL A 58 -4.89 -1.50 -0.57
CA VAL A 58 -4.69 -0.95 -1.93
C VAL A 58 -4.47 -2.07 -2.96
N ALA A 59 -3.77 -3.15 -2.61
CA ALA A 59 -3.61 -4.29 -3.51
C ALA A 59 -4.95 -4.97 -3.82
N ALA A 60 -5.84 -5.12 -2.84
CA ALA A 60 -7.19 -5.63 -3.07
C ALA A 60 -7.99 -4.71 -4.03
N GLU A 61 -7.88 -3.39 -3.86
CA GLU A 61 -8.52 -2.42 -4.77
C GLU A 61 -7.96 -2.49 -6.20
N VAL A 62 -6.64 -2.61 -6.34
CA VAL A 62 -6.00 -2.81 -7.65
C VAL A 62 -6.46 -4.14 -8.27
N SER A 63 -6.59 -5.22 -7.49
CA SER A 63 -7.11 -6.51 -7.98
C SER A 63 -8.53 -6.37 -8.53
N ARG A 64 -9.42 -5.71 -7.77
CA ARG A 64 -10.80 -5.43 -8.22
C ARG A 64 -10.81 -4.66 -9.55
N HIS A 65 -9.95 -3.66 -9.70
CA HIS A 65 -9.84 -2.90 -10.95
C HIS A 65 -9.33 -3.76 -12.10
N VAL A 66 -8.33 -4.61 -11.86
CA VAL A 66 -7.79 -5.54 -12.87
C VAL A 66 -8.83 -6.56 -13.33
N GLU A 67 -9.63 -7.09 -12.40
CA GLU A 67 -10.71 -8.03 -12.71
C GLU A 67 -11.79 -7.39 -13.59
N ALA A 68 -12.08 -6.10 -13.39
CA ALA A 68 -13.04 -5.35 -14.19
C ALA A 68 -12.50 -4.93 -15.58
N LEU A 69 -11.18 -5.05 -15.85
CA LEU A 69 -10.61 -4.67 -17.13
C LEU A 69 -10.91 -5.69 -18.25
N PRO A 70 -11.11 -5.22 -19.51
CA PRO A 70 -11.11 -6.09 -20.67
C PRO A 70 -9.84 -6.93 -20.77
N LYS A 71 -9.96 -8.18 -21.24
CA LYS A 71 -8.83 -9.14 -21.36
C LYS A 71 -7.69 -8.62 -22.24
N ASN A 72 -7.97 -7.73 -23.19
CA ASN A 72 -7.01 -7.12 -24.10
C ASN A 72 -6.50 -5.74 -23.62
N SER A 73 -6.81 -5.33 -22.39
CA SER A 73 -6.33 -4.06 -21.84
C SER A 73 -4.80 -4.06 -21.71
N LYS A 74 -4.16 -3.02 -22.24
CA LYS A 74 -2.70 -2.83 -22.16
C LYS A 74 -2.21 -2.59 -20.73
N LEU A 75 -3.11 -2.21 -19.81
CA LEU A 75 -2.77 -1.95 -18.40
C LEU A 75 -2.76 -3.21 -17.54
N ARG A 76 -3.44 -4.27 -18.01
CA ARG A 76 -3.60 -5.51 -17.25
C ARG A 76 -2.26 -6.15 -16.88
N PRO A 77 -1.29 -6.36 -17.80
CA PRO A 77 -0.02 -6.99 -17.45
C PRO A 77 0.79 -6.19 -16.42
N VAL A 78 0.77 -4.86 -16.53
CA VAL A 78 1.50 -3.97 -15.61
C VAL A 78 0.90 -4.03 -14.20
N ALA A 79 -0.43 -3.99 -14.09
CA ALA A 79 -1.11 -4.07 -12.82
C ALA A 79 -0.98 -5.46 -12.17
N GLU A 80 -1.08 -6.54 -12.95
CA GLU A 80 -0.83 -7.92 -12.47
C GLU A 80 0.60 -8.10 -11.96
N GLN A 81 1.61 -7.54 -12.63
CA GLN A 81 2.99 -7.57 -12.16
C GLN A 81 3.16 -6.83 -10.82
N VAL A 82 2.50 -5.69 -10.64
CA VAL A 82 2.53 -4.95 -9.38
C VAL A 82 1.86 -5.76 -8.26
N LEU A 83 0.75 -6.45 -8.53
CA LEU A 83 0.08 -7.33 -7.58
C LEU A 83 0.95 -8.52 -7.18
N GLN A 84 1.60 -9.19 -8.13
CA GLN A 84 2.50 -10.30 -7.86
C GLN A 84 3.69 -9.86 -6.98
N GLU A 85 4.27 -8.69 -7.28
CA GLU A 85 5.35 -8.15 -6.46
C GLU A 85 4.87 -7.71 -5.08
N ALA A 86 3.63 -7.22 -4.96
CA ALA A 86 3.02 -6.91 -3.68
C ALA A 86 2.86 -8.18 -2.84
N GLU A 87 2.29 -9.24 -3.40
CA GLU A 87 2.13 -10.54 -2.73
C GLU A 87 3.48 -11.08 -2.23
N ARG A 88 4.47 -11.14 -3.11
CA ARG A 88 5.84 -11.61 -2.79
C ARG A 88 6.47 -10.79 -1.67
N ARG A 89 6.27 -9.48 -1.65
CA ARG A 89 6.83 -8.62 -0.61
C ARG A 89 6.06 -8.76 0.70
N LEU A 90 4.74 -8.83 0.65
CA LEU A 90 3.87 -8.84 1.83
C LEU A 90 3.89 -10.18 2.58
N SER A 91 4.36 -11.25 1.95
CA SER A 91 4.60 -12.54 2.61
C SER A 91 5.80 -12.54 3.56
N VAL A 92 6.72 -11.57 3.42
CA VAL A 92 7.90 -11.45 4.29
C VAL A 92 7.50 -10.84 5.64
N THR A 93 7.85 -11.53 6.73
CA THR A 93 7.63 -11.07 8.11
C THR A 93 8.20 -9.67 8.35
N SER A 94 7.45 -8.85 9.08
CA SER A 94 7.84 -7.48 9.42
C SER A 94 9.14 -7.45 10.23
N GLN A 95 10.08 -6.61 9.80
CA GLN A 95 11.34 -6.36 10.50
C GLN A 95 11.32 -5.00 11.19
N THR A 96 12.12 -4.85 12.26
CA THR A 96 12.22 -3.64 13.08
C THR A 96 13.14 -2.56 12.50
N THR A 97 13.50 -2.67 11.22
CA THR A 97 14.51 -1.81 10.57
C THR A 97 13.86 -0.67 9.77
N LEU A 98 14.55 0.48 9.71
CA LEU A 98 14.14 1.59 8.83
C LEU A 98 14.07 1.14 7.37
N ALA A 99 15.05 0.35 6.91
CA ALA A 99 15.09 -0.16 5.54
C ALA A 99 13.83 -0.97 5.19
N HIS A 100 13.34 -1.77 6.12
CA HIS A 100 12.11 -2.52 5.93
C HIS A 100 10.88 -1.59 5.84
N ALA A 101 10.75 -0.62 6.76
CA ALA A 101 9.68 0.36 6.70
C ALA A 101 9.72 1.18 5.39
N GLN A 102 10.91 1.54 4.89
CA GLN A 102 11.08 2.19 3.59
C GLN A 102 10.68 1.28 2.42
N GLN A 103 11.00 -0.01 2.46
CA GLN A 103 10.56 -0.97 1.46
C GLN A 103 9.03 -1.03 1.41
N ARG A 104 8.36 -1.04 2.56
CA ARG A 104 6.88 -0.98 2.65
C ARG A 104 6.33 0.33 2.08
N ALA A 105 6.96 1.47 2.39
CA ALA A 105 6.56 2.76 1.83
C ALA A 105 6.68 2.79 0.30
N ARG A 106 7.75 2.22 -0.28
CA ARG A 106 7.91 2.08 -1.74
C ARG A 106 6.81 1.22 -2.35
N LEU A 107 6.40 0.15 -1.67
CA LEU A 107 5.33 -0.72 -2.14
C LEU A 107 3.98 0.01 -2.16
N VAL A 108 3.61 0.70 -1.07
CA VAL A 108 2.38 1.52 -1.01
C VAL A 108 2.36 2.55 -2.15
N ARG A 109 3.47 3.24 -2.39
CA ARG A 109 3.58 4.22 -3.48
C ARG A 109 3.40 3.57 -4.87
N ALA A 110 3.97 2.39 -5.09
CA ALA A 110 3.82 1.67 -6.35
C ALA A 110 2.37 1.22 -6.59
N LEU A 111 1.70 0.71 -5.56
CA LEU A 111 0.30 0.32 -5.61
C LEU A 111 -0.63 1.50 -5.92
N TYR A 112 -0.44 2.64 -5.25
CA TYR A 112 -1.22 3.84 -5.56
C TYR A 112 -0.98 4.36 -6.98
N ARG A 113 0.25 4.29 -7.50
CA ARG A 113 0.53 4.64 -8.90
C ARG A 113 -0.18 3.71 -9.88
N ALA A 114 -0.25 2.42 -9.58
CA ALA A 114 -0.99 1.47 -10.39
C ALA A 114 -2.50 1.78 -10.35
N LEU A 115 -3.05 2.03 -9.16
CA LEU A 115 -4.46 2.43 -9.00
C LEU A 115 -4.79 3.71 -9.77
N ASP A 116 -3.97 4.77 -9.64
CA ASP A 116 -4.16 6.01 -10.40
C ASP A 116 -4.14 5.80 -11.92
N GLN A 117 -3.33 4.86 -12.42
CA GLN A 117 -3.28 4.53 -13.85
C GLN A 117 -4.53 3.79 -14.30
N LEU A 118 -5.05 2.89 -13.47
CA LEU A 118 -6.29 2.15 -13.72
C LEU A 118 -7.49 3.09 -13.71
N ASP A 119 -7.58 3.99 -12.73
CA ASP A 119 -8.65 5.00 -12.63
C ASP A 119 -8.68 5.91 -13.85
N LYS A 120 -7.52 6.40 -14.30
CA LYS A 120 -7.42 7.26 -15.50
C LYS A 120 -7.85 6.57 -16.79
N ALA A 121 -7.78 5.25 -16.84
CA ALA A 121 -8.11 4.46 -18.02
C ALA A 121 -9.55 3.94 -17.99
N ARG A 122 -10.27 4.12 -16.88
CA ARG A 122 -11.68 3.80 -16.82
C ARG A 122 -12.43 4.80 -17.71
N PRO A 123 -13.22 4.34 -18.71
CA PRO A 123 -14.04 5.26 -19.47
C PRO A 123 -15.02 5.95 -18.51
N VAL A 124 -15.11 7.28 -18.58
CA VAL A 124 -16.13 8.04 -17.86
C VAL A 124 -17.46 7.65 -18.47
N SER A 125 -18.20 6.77 -17.80
CA SER A 125 -19.59 6.48 -18.16
C SER A 125 -20.36 7.80 -18.03
N SER A 126 -20.70 8.40 -19.18
CA SER A 126 -21.62 9.53 -19.28
C SER A 126 -23.04 9.01 -19.48
#